data_AF-A0A4V3WT51-F1
#
_entry.id   AF-A0A4V3WT51-F1
#
_cell.length_a   1.000
_cell.length_b   1.000
_cell.length_c   1.000
_cell.angle_alpha   90.00
_cell.angle_beta   90.00
_cell.angle_gamma   90.00
#
_symmetry.space_group_name_H-M   'P 1'
#
loop_
_entity.id
_entity.type
_entity.pdbx_description
1 polymer ?
#
loop_
_entity_poly.entity_id
_entity_poly.type
_entity_poly.pdbx_seq_one_letter_code
_entity_poly.pdbx_strand_id
1 'polypeptide(L)'
;MPVINNTRKGFLSAAVTGNKTLTAADSGIVQDVQSDAVISLPASTAGLTFTIHVGQSATSGNQPTVTIDPNASDGVTGNGYTATVNKDLISDKTTNKYGDLITLRGTGTTGVTGWIVESVIGTWARQA
;
A
#
# COMPACT_ATOMS: atom_id res chain seq x y z
N MET A 1 -0.69 -6.59 -19.12
CA MET A 1 0.58 -5.93 -18.74
C MET A 1 0.21 -4.66 -17.98
N PRO A 2 0.70 -4.44 -16.75
CA PRO A 2 0.41 -3.20 -16.03
C PRO A 2 1.00 -2.01 -16.80
N VAL A 3 0.18 -0.98 -17.03
CA VAL A 3 0.60 0.24 -17.71
C VAL A 3 1.54 0.99 -16.76
N ILE A 4 2.85 0.93 -17.03
CA ILE A 4 3.86 1.68 -16.31
C ILE A 4 3.85 3.13 -16.78
N ASN A 5 3.29 4.02 -15.98
CA ASN A 5 3.29 5.45 -16.26
C ASN A 5 4.44 6.11 -15.50
N ASN A 6 5.37 6.74 -16.22
CA ASN A 6 6.51 7.48 -15.65
C ASN A 6 6.09 8.91 -15.20
N THR A 7 4.92 9.04 -14.57
CA THR A 7 4.30 10.35 -14.27
C THR A 7 5.02 11.09 -13.15
N ARG A 8 5.83 10.40 -12.33
CA ARG A 8 6.75 11.01 -11.35
C ARG A 8 8.18 10.85 -11.84
N LYS A 9 8.82 11.96 -12.24
CA LYS A 9 10.21 12.01 -12.69
C LYS A 9 11.13 11.19 -11.75
N GLY A 10 11.46 9.96 -12.13
CA GLY A 10 12.46 9.12 -11.46
C GLY A 10 11.98 7.77 -10.90
N PHE A 11 10.68 7.51 -10.78
CA PHE A 11 10.16 6.23 -10.25
C PHE A 11 9.18 5.56 -11.22
N LEU A 12 9.33 4.25 -11.42
CA LEU A 12 8.32 3.46 -12.14
C LEU A 12 7.04 3.45 -11.29
N SER A 13 5.94 3.89 -11.88
CA SER A 13 4.63 3.88 -11.21
C SER A 13 3.56 3.22 -12.06
N ALA A 14 2.61 2.55 -11.42
CA ALA A 14 1.45 1.96 -12.05
C ALA A 14 0.19 2.66 -11.49
N ALA A 15 -0.65 3.18 -12.39
CA ALA A 15 -1.92 3.77 -12.00
C ALA A 15 -2.89 2.68 -11.55
N VAL A 16 -3.49 2.85 -10.38
CA VAL A 16 -4.47 1.93 -9.78
C VAL A 16 -5.81 2.65 -9.64
N THR A 17 -6.78 2.26 -10.46
CA THR A 17 -8.12 2.88 -10.53
C THR A 17 -9.22 1.97 -9.99
N GLY A 18 -8.86 1.03 -9.13
CA GLY A 18 -9.75 0.08 -8.49
C GLY A 18 -8.95 -0.96 -7.68
N ASN A 19 -9.62 -1.99 -7.18
CA ASN A 19 -8.97 -3.03 -6.39
C ASN A 19 -7.86 -3.73 -7.17
N LYS A 20 -6.73 -4.01 -6.52
CA LYS A 20 -5.59 -4.66 -7.13
C LYS A 20 -4.92 -5.64 -6.16
N THR A 21 -4.67 -6.85 -6.63
CA THR A 21 -3.78 -7.80 -5.94
C THR A 21 -2.36 -7.60 -6.45
N LEU A 22 -1.42 -7.35 -5.53
CA LEU A 22 -0.01 -7.20 -5.88
C LEU A 22 0.67 -8.56 -6.04
N THR A 23 1.64 -8.59 -6.93
CA THR A 23 2.49 -9.75 -7.19
C THR A 23 3.96 -9.39 -7.01
N ALA A 24 4.85 -10.37 -7.00
CA ALA A 24 6.30 -10.11 -6.96
C ALA A 24 6.78 -9.20 -8.11
N ALA A 25 6.08 -9.18 -9.25
CA ALA A 25 6.40 -8.31 -10.39
C ALA A 25 6.08 -6.83 -10.14
N ASP A 26 5.23 -6.52 -9.15
CA ASP A 26 4.91 -5.15 -8.75
C ASP A 26 5.90 -4.59 -7.71
N SER A 27 6.85 -5.41 -7.26
CA SER A 27 7.86 -5.00 -6.28
C SER A 27 8.78 -3.92 -6.87
N GLY A 28 8.99 -2.84 -6.12
CA GLY A 28 9.75 -1.68 -6.57
C GLY A 28 9.00 -0.74 -7.54
N ILE A 29 7.76 -1.05 -7.89
CA ILE A 29 6.87 -0.16 -8.65
C ILE A 29 5.91 0.54 -7.70
N VAL A 30 5.85 1.87 -7.78
CA VAL A 30 4.92 2.67 -6.98
C VAL A 30 3.50 2.44 -7.47
N GLN A 31 2.62 1.99 -6.59
CA GLN A 31 1.19 1.86 -6.87
C GLN A 31 0.52 3.21 -6.62
N ASP A 32 0.24 3.95 -7.69
CA ASP A 32 -0.41 5.26 -7.60
C ASP A 32 -1.93 5.08 -7.62
N VAL A 33 -2.56 5.11 -6.44
CA VAL A 33 -3.99 4.84 -6.27
C VAL A 33 -4.78 6.10 -6.57
N GLN A 34 -5.62 6.07 -7.62
CA GLN A 34 -6.35 7.23 -8.15
C GLN A 34 -7.86 7.15 -7.88
N SER A 35 -8.33 6.09 -7.22
CA SER A 35 -9.71 5.92 -6.78
C SER A 35 -9.74 5.09 -5.51
N ASP A 36 -10.88 5.07 -4.82
CA ASP A 36 -11.05 4.19 -3.66
C ASP A 36 -10.72 2.75 -4.06
N ALA A 37 -9.80 2.11 -3.35
CA ALA A 37 -9.26 0.81 -3.73
C ALA A 37 -8.75 -0.01 -2.54
N VAL A 38 -8.93 -1.32 -2.65
CA VAL A 38 -8.28 -2.33 -1.82
C VAL A 38 -7.06 -2.90 -2.55
N ILE A 39 -5.90 -2.79 -1.92
CA ILE A 39 -4.62 -3.30 -2.37
C ILE A 39 -4.28 -4.54 -1.56
N SER A 40 -4.54 -5.71 -2.13
CA SER A 40 -4.24 -6.99 -1.46
C SER A 40 -2.79 -7.37 -1.68
N LEU A 41 -2.06 -7.60 -0.59
CA LEU A 41 -0.67 -8.03 -0.61
C LEU A 41 -0.60 -9.56 -0.82
N PRO A 42 0.42 -10.05 -1.54
CA PRO A 42 0.71 -11.48 -1.57
C PRO A 42 1.21 -11.95 -0.19
N ALA A 43 1.38 -13.27 -0.03
CA ALA A 43 2.08 -13.81 1.12
C ALA A 43 3.47 -13.18 1.26
N SER A 44 3.87 -12.86 2.49
CA SER A 44 5.14 -12.21 2.75
C SER A 44 6.31 -13.03 2.21
N THR A 45 7.17 -12.39 1.43
CA THR A 45 8.39 -12.99 0.86
C THR A 45 9.55 -12.03 1.10
N ALA A 46 10.69 -12.55 1.53
CA ALA A 46 11.87 -11.74 1.80
C ALA A 46 12.33 -11.02 0.53
N GLY A 47 12.61 -9.72 0.64
CA GLY A 47 13.11 -8.90 -0.47
C GLY A 47 12.03 -8.29 -1.37
N LEU A 48 10.75 -8.55 -1.11
CA LEU A 48 9.67 -7.78 -1.73
C LEU A 48 9.52 -6.42 -1.04
N THR A 49 9.38 -5.37 -1.84
CA THR A 49 9.10 -4.02 -1.37
C THR A 49 7.95 -3.42 -2.17
N PHE A 50 6.88 -3.06 -1.48
CA PHE A 50 5.72 -2.41 -2.10
C PHE A 50 5.58 -0.99 -1.57
N THR A 51 5.49 -0.03 -2.49
CA THR A 51 5.18 1.36 -2.18
C THR A 51 3.77 1.66 -2.68
N ILE A 52 2.88 1.98 -1.74
CA ILE A 52 1.52 2.38 -2.02
C ILE A 52 1.44 3.90 -1.83
N HIS A 53 0.89 4.59 -2.83
CA HIS A 53 0.78 6.03 -2.84
C HIS A 53 -0.67 6.47 -3.04
N VAL A 54 -1.09 7.47 -2.27
CA VAL A 54 -2.38 8.14 -2.40
C VAL A 54 -2.31 9.16 -3.54
N GLY A 55 -2.69 8.72 -4.73
CA GLY A 55 -2.83 9.55 -5.92
C GLY A 55 -4.03 10.51 -5.83
N GLN A 56 -4.18 11.37 -6.83
CA GLN A 56 -5.32 12.29 -6.91
C GLN A 56 -6.49 11.60 -7.60
N SER A 57 -7.70 11.76 -7.06
CA SER A 57 -8.89 11.29 -7.76
C SER A 57 -9.17 12.14 -9.00
N ALA A 58 -9.22 11.49 -10.16
CA ALA A 58 -9.55 12.16 -11.43
C ALA A 58 -10.98 12.73 -11.45
N THR A 59 -11.86 12.24 -10.58
CA THR A 59 -13.32 12.49 -10.67
C THR A 59 -13.88 13.37 -9.55
N SER A 60 -13.21 13.47 -8.39
CA SER A 60 -13.87 14.01 -7.19
C SER A 60 -13.16 15.14 -6.47
N GLY A 61 -11.96 15.57 -6.87
CA GLY A 61 -11.17 16.57 -6.14
C GLY A 61 -10.76 16.16 -4.71
N ASN A 62 -11.31 15.05 -4.21
CA ASN A 62 -10.99 14.42 -2.94
C ASN A 62 -9.91 13.35 -3.14
N GLN A 63 -9.21 13.06 -2.06
CA GLN A 63 -8.23 11.97 -2.05
C GLN A 63 -8.94 10.61 -1.94
N PRO A 64 -8.41 9.54 -2.56
CA PRO A 64 -8.98 8.21 -2.46
C PRO A 64 -8.74 7.62 -1.07
N THR A 65 -9.67 6.77 -0.63
CA THR A 65 -9.44 5.83 0.47
C THR A 65 -8.60 4.68 -0.05
N VAL A 66 -7.46 4.43 0.58
CA VAL A 66 -6.58 3.32 0.22
C VAL A 66 -6.55 2.34 1.37
N THR A 67 -7.00 1.12 1.09
CA THR A 67 -6.95 0.01 2.04
C THR A 67 -5.86 -0.96 1.59
N ILE A 68 -4.94 -1.29 2.48
CA ILE A 68 -3.91 -2.30 2.27
C ILE A 68 -4.30 -3.52 3.08
N ASP A 69 -4.54 -4.61 2.37
CA ASP A 69 -5.06 -5.86 2.89
C ASP A 69 -3.93 -6.91 2.84
N PRO A 70 -3.29 -7.25 3.97
CA PRO A 70 -2.28 -8.30 4.00
C PRO A 70 -2.91 -9.68 3.79
N ASN A 71 -2.12 -10.65 3.33
CA ASN A 71 -2.55 -12.05 3.35
C ASN A 71 -3.06 -12.43 4.76
N ALA A 72 -4.11 -13.26 4.85
CA ALA A 72 -4.73 -13.61 6.12
C ALA A 72 -3.77 -14.22 7.17
N SER A 73 -2.64 -14.81 6.74
CA SER A 73 -1.63 -15.35 7.65
C SER A 73 -0.55 -14.34 8.03
N ASP A 74 -0.52 -13.18 7.39
CA ASP A 74 0.47 -12.13 7.59
C ASP A 74 -0.14 -10.90 8.29
N GLY A 75 0.67 -10.22 9.07
CA GLY A 75 0.37 -8.93 9.67
C GLY A 75 1.35 -7.86 9.20
N VAL A 76 0.97 -6.61 9.42
CA VAL A 76 1.84 -5.45 9.21
C VAL A 76 2.28 -4.90 10.56
N THR A 77 3.58 -4.69 10.73
CA THR A 77 4.20 -4.15 11.95
C THR A 77 5.11 -2.96 11.63
N GLY A 78 5.55 -2.23 12.66
CA GLY A 78 6.37 -1.02 12.53
C GLY A 78 5.55 0.26 12.75
N ASN A 79 6.23 1.41 12.83
CA ASN A 79 5.61 2.72 13.04
C ASN A 79 4.61 2.80 14.25
N GLY A 80 4.85 2.00 15.29
CA GLY A 80 3.98 1.94 16.47
C GLY A 80 2.67 1.16 16.27
N TYR A 81 2.46 0.49 15.14
CA TYR A 81 1.32 -0.40 14.95
C TYR A 81 1.40 -1.63 15.86
N THR A 82 0.29 -1.95 16.52
CA THR A 82 0.14 -3.23 17.21
C THR A 82 0.10 -4.34 16.17
N ALA A 83 1.13 -5.18 16.15
CA ALA A 83 1.27 -6.27 15.19
C ALA A 83 0.16 -7.30 15.39
N THR A 84 -0.66 -7.53 14.36
CA THR A 84 -1.74 -8.52 14.35
C THR A 84 -1.92 -9.00 12.91
N VAL A 85 -2.16 -10.30 12.74
CA VAL A 85 -2.41 -10.89 11.41
C VAL A 85 -3.77 -10.44 10.86
N ASN A 86 -3.91 -10.41 9.54
CA ASN A 86 -5.19 -10.14 8.87
C ASN A 86 -5.84 -8.83 9.33
N LYS A 87 -5.04 -7.77 9.42
CA LYS A 87 -5.50 -6.42 9.75
C LYS A 87 -5.08 -5.45 8.68
N ASP A 88 -6.07 -4.74 8.15
CA ASP A 88 -5.83 -3.77 7.10
C ASP A 88 -5.11 -2.53 7.63
N LEU A 89 -4.36 -1.86 6.75
CA LEU A 89 -3.95 -0.48 6.94
C LEU A 89 -4.77 0.41 6.00
N ILE A 90 -5.45 1.39 6.57
CA ILE A 90 -6.43 2.22 5.87
C ILE A 90 -5.98 3.67 5.97
N SER A 91 -5.92 4.34 4.83
CA SER A 91 -5.75 5.79 4.77
C SER A 91 -7.12 6.48 4.81
N ASP A 92 -7.31 7.42 5.72
CA ASP A 92 -8.60 8.11 5.89
C ASP A 92 -8.77 9.20 4.83
N LYS A 93 -9.89 9.11 4.08
CA LYS A 93 -10.29 10.05 3.04
C LYS A 93 -10.24 11.52 3.47
N THR A 94 -10.50 11.79 4.75
CA THR A 94 -10.57 13.16 5.28
C THR A 94 -9.19 13.74 5.64
N THR A 95 -8.24 12.89 6.01
CA THR A 95 -6.87 13.31 6.37
C THR A 95 -5.91 13.21 5.20
N ASN A 96 -6.25 12.38 4.21
CA ASN A 96 -5.40 12.08 3.08
C ASN A 96 -5.08 13.34 2.29
N LYS A 97 -3.80 13.45 1.90
CA LYS A 97 -3.29 14.45 0.97
C LYS A 97 -2.66 13.75 -0.22
N TYR A 98 -2.66 14.44 -1.36
CA TYR A 98 -1.87 13.97 -2.50
C TYR A 98 -0.40 13.97 -2.11
N GLY A 99 0.26 12.82 -2.25
CA GLY A 99 1.65 12.64 -1.79
C GLY A 99 1.79 11.67 -0.63
N ASP A 100 0.70 11.34 0.08
CA ASP A 100 0.76 10.37 1.18
C ASP A 100 1.17 9.01 0.64
N LEU A 101 2.05 8.32 1.37
CA LEU A 101 2.64 7.07 0.93
C LEU A 101 2.95 6.16 2.10
N ILE A 102 2.99 4.87 1.82
CA ILE A 102 3.50 3.87 2.75
C ILE A 102 4.33 2.85 1.97
N THR A 103 5.50 2.54 2.50
CA THR A 103 6.38 1.52 1.95
C THR A 103 6.47 0.36 2.92
N LEU A 104 6.20 -0.83 2.41
CA LEU A 104 6.22 -2.10 3.14
C LEU A 104 7.32 -2.99 2.60
N ARG A 105 8.11 -3.58 3.50
CA ARG A 105 9.09 -4.64 3.19
C ARG A 105 8.56 -5.98 3.68
N GLY A 106 8.59 -6.97 2.80
CA GLY A 106 8.31 -8.36 3.13
C GLY A 106 9.49 -8.99 3.86
N THR A 107 9.21 -9.65 4.98
CA THR A 107 10.24 -10.35 5.78
C THR A 107 10.44 -11.80 5.35
N GLY A 108 9.48 -12.37 4.61
CA GLY A 108 9.45 -13.80 4.31
C GLY A 108 9.08 -14.67 5.50
N THR A 109 8.58 -14.08 6.58
CA THR A 109 8.14 -14.79 7.78
C THR A 109 6.63 -14.67 7.92
N THR A 110 5.91 -15.78 7.94
CA THR A 110 4.47 -15.76 8.18
C THR A 110 4.14 -15.32 9.62
N GLY A 111 3.08 -14.54 9.77
CA GLY A 111 2.58 -14.09 11.07
C GLY A 111 2.59 -12.57 11.20
N VAL A 112 2.55 -12.08 12.44
CA VAL A 112 2.35 -10.64 12.74
C VAL A 112 3.46 -9.73 12.20
N THR A 113 4.61 -10.29 11.81
CA THR A 113 5.76 -9.57 11.24
C THR A 113 5.99 -9.88 9.76
N GLY A 114 4.99 -10.40 9.04
CA GLY A 114 5.13 -10.68 7.59
C GLY A 114 5.51 -9.45 6.77
N TRP A 115 4.96 -8.30 7.15
CA TRP A 115 5.26 -7.01 6.54
C TRP A 115 5.75 -6.02 7.59
N ILE A 116 6.83 -5.29 7.26
CA ILE A 116 7.36 -4.21 8.10
C ILE A 116 7.19 -2.88 7.35
N VAL A 117 6.66 -1.88 8.04
CA VAL A 117 6.60 -0.50 7.56
C VAL A 117 8.01 0.09 7.56
N GLU A 118 8.52 0.41 6.37
CA GLU A 118 9.83 1.07 6.21
C GLU A 118 9.72 2.59 6.29
N SER A 119 8.65 3.13 5.69
CA SER A 119 8.41 4.56 5.61
C SER A 119 6.92 4.81 5.50
N VAL A 120 6.47 5.90 6.11
CA VAL A 120 5.08 6.35 6.05
C VAL A 120 5.05 7.86 5.98
N ILE A 121 4.18 8.38 5.11
CA ILE A 121 3.80 9.78 5.01
C ILE A 121 2.27 9.80 5.03
N GLY A 122 1.72 10.72 5.82
CA GLY A 122 0.28 10.79 6.07
C GLY A 122 -0.17 9.90 7.23
N THR A 123 -1.48 9.80 7.41
CA THR A 123 -2.10 9.05 8.50
C THR A 123 -2.69 7.76 7.96
N TRP A 124 -2.19 6.64 8.48
CA TRP A 124 -2.68 5.30 8.18
C TRP A 124 -3.12 4.63 9.47
N ALA A 125 -4.40 4.26 9.54
CA ALA A 125 -5.00 3.60 10.67
C ALA A 125 -5.04 2.09 10.43
N ARG A 126 -4.71 1.31 11.46
CA ARG A 126 -4.97 -0.13 11.42
C ARG A 126 -6.48 -0.38 11.60
N GLN A 127 -7.06 -1.30 10.84
CA GLN A 127 -8.39 -1.83 11.12
C GLN A 127 -8.43 -2.32 12.58
N ALA A 128 -9.51 -2.01 13.31
CA ALA A 128 -9.67 -2.39 14.72
C ALA A 128 -9.43 -3.89 14.94
#